data_AF-A0A3M0H7Y4-F1
#
_entry.id   AF-A0A3M0H7Y4-F1
#
_cell.length_a   1.000
_cell.length_b   1.000
_cell.length_c   1.000
_cell.angle_alpha   90.00
_cell.angle_beta   90.00
_cell.angle_gamma   90.00
#
_symmetry.space_group_name_H-M   'P 1'
#
loop_
_entity.id
_entity.type
_entity.pdbx_description
1 polymer ?
#
loop_
_entity_poly.entity_id
_entity_poly.type
_entity_poly.pdbx_seq_one_letter_code
_entity_poly.pdbx_strand_id
1 'polypeptide(L)'
;MSLSDQNTRWTERANEVIGIMQPLLDLIAAEGDHFPPDTTVAALQGAIEDVADATTTDAPTPGSPLDEALSPFFEKINWFCALDVGGMAQSGLLSALTAITRSATDARAELSDDKVQIWTVDEVIADFKHEYRISLLSTMTANHALVNRLATWQRNKAEGKNPGDYLDVAKVQFTSESSISTVKMSVLERLLMAPASVMTPLNMSASMHTLFTGGSPPALFRMSYAQWFNSVYTSWEDVYRPRLARAHGSDPTGKPWTKEDISSKFFGELRFTRNDFVHKKGICVQSADNTIIDWATRGELISPTTVQMLSLLELFPETELREPPTRAPASTPSMEKLRWDFPSAWVDRVEQHVVGIAPAKKQRRAVFMAVIDKWMDETPDRSPQQSERPD
;
A
#
# COMPACT_ATOMS: atom_id res chain seq x y z
N MET A 1 -0.98 3.13 -4.00
CA MET A 1 0.49 3.22 -3.97
C MET A 1 0.86 2.49 -2.70
N SER A 2 1.41 1.27 -2.81
CA SER A 2 1.80 0.54 -1.61
C SER A 2 2.96 1.25 -0.94
N LEU A 3 3.13 1.04 0.36
CA LEU A 3 4.37 1.42 1.02
C LEU A 3 5.51 0.58 0.44
N SER A 4 6.74 1.08 0.56
CA SER A 4 7.92 0.29 0.23
C SER A 4 7.91 -0.99 1.06
N ASP A 5 8.16 -2.13 0.43
CA ASP A 5 8.21 -3.40 1.14
C ASP A 5 9.44 -3.48 2.05
N GLN A 6 9.46 -4.46 2.95
CA GLN A 6 10.54 -4.58 3.92
C GLN A 6 11.94 -4.73 3.28
N ASN A 7 12.09 -5.32 2.08
CA ASN A 7 13.38 -5.48 1.41
C ASN A 7 13.82 -4.12 0.85
N THR A 8 12.90 -3.40 0.20
CA THR A 8 13.12 -2.05 -0.28
C THR A 8 13.50 -1.12 0.88
N ARG A 9 12.78 -1.18 2.01
CA ARG A 9 13.11 -0.41 3.22
C ARG A 9 14.50 -0.74 3.75
N TRP A 10 14.88 -2.02 3.82
CA TRP A 10 16.22 -2.42 4.27
C TRP A 10 17.32 -2.07 3.27
N THR A 11 17.02 -2.08 1.97
CA THR A 11 17.92 -1.60 0.92
C THR A 11 18.17 -0.10 1.05
N GLU A 12 17.12 0.69 1.32
CA GLU A 12 17.22 2.13 1.57
C GLU A 12 18.06 2.40 2.83
N ARG A 13 17.80 1.70 3.94
CA ARG A 13 18.58 1.85 5.18
C ARG A 13 20.04 1.43 5.04
N ALA A 14 20.33 0.36 4.30
CA ALA A 14 21.70 -0.03 3.98
C ALA A 14 22.41 1.06 3.17
N ASN A 15 21.73 1.65 2.18
CA ASN A 15 22.26 2.79 1.42
C ASN A 15 22.47 4.03 2.28
N GLU A 16 21.59 4.31 3.24
CA GLU A 16 21.73 5.41 4.19
C GLU A 16 23.01 5.24 5.04
N VAL A 17 23.21 4.07 5.63
CA VAL A 17 24.43 3.78 6.41
C VAL A 17 25.68 3.94 5.54
N ILE A 18 25.68 3.42 4.31
CA ILE A 18 26.81 3.61 3.37
C ILE A 18 27.01 5.11 3.08
N GLY A 19 25.94 5.86 2.81
CA GLY A 19 25.98 7.29 2.50
C GLY A 19 26.49 8.16 3.65
N ILE A 20 26.26 7.75 4.89
CA ILE A 20 26.76 8.41 6.10
C ILE A 20 28.23 8.07 6.34
N MET A 21 28.60 6.80 6.22
CA MET A 21 29.91 6.29 6.68
C MET A 21 31.01 6.44 5.63
N GLN A 22 30.71 6.25 4.34
CA GLN A 22 31.71 6.27 3.27
C GLN A 22 32.41 7.63 3.12
N PRO A 23 31.72 8.79 3.17
CA PRO A 23 32.40 10.09 3.09
C PRO A 23 33.41 10.31 4.22
N LEU A 24 33.14 9.77 5.42
CA LEU A 24 34.06 9.87 6.54
C LEU A 24 35.26 8.94 6.41
N LEU A 25 35.05 7.72 5.89
CA LEU A 25 36.16 6.83 5.54
C LEU A 25 37.10 7.48 4.52
N ASP A 26 36.54 8.11 3.48
CA ASP A 26 37.31 8.81 2.46
C ASP A 26 38.06 10.02 3.04
N LEU A 27 37.43 10.77 3.96
CA LEU A 27 38.05 11.89 4.64
C LEU A 27 39.21 11.45 5.54
N ILE A 28 39.02 10.42 6.36
CA ILE A 28 40.06 9.87 7.25
C ILE A 28 41.25 9.36 6.42
N ALA A 29 40.98 8.74 5.28
CA ALA A 29 42.03 8.28 4.37
C ALA A 29 42.83 9.46 3.75
N ALA A 30 42.20 10.62 3.56
CA ALA A 30 42.83 11.81 2.97
C ALA A 30 43.58 12.68 3.99
N GLU A 31 43.05 12.86 5.21
CA GLU A 31 43.57 13.81 6.21
C GLU A 31 44.49 13.19 7.28
N GLY A 32 44.55 11.86 7.41
CA GLY A 32 45.43 11.18 8.36
C GLY A 32 45.02 11.37 9.84
N ASP A 33 45.99 11.53 10.74
CA ASP A 33 45.83 11.39 12.22
C ASP A 33 45.06 12.53 12.94
N HIS A 34 44.37 13.42 12.24
CA HIS A 34 43.81 14.66 12.82
C HIS A 34 42.31 14.60 13.12
N PHE A 35 41.77 13.43 13.42
CA PHE A 35 40.32 13.24 13.55
C PHE A 35 39.89 12.96 14.99
N PRO A 36 39.06 13.81 15.64
CA PRO A 36 38.61 13.58 17.02
C PRO A 36 37.59 12.42 17.08
N PRO A 37 37.96 11.26 17.66
CA PRO A 37 37.13 10.05 17.58
C PRO A 37 35.82 10.18 18.37
N ASP A 38 35.90 10.70 19.59
CA ASP A 38 34.81 10.70 20.56
C ASP A 38 33.58 11.50 20.07
N THR A 39 33.79 12.72 19.58
CA THR A 39 32.69 13.57 19.07
C THR A 39 32.09 13.05 17.79
N THR A 40 32.89 12.39 16.95
CA THR A 40 32.41 11.89 15.67
C THR A 40 31.56 10.64 15.85
N VAL A 41 32.00 9.68 16.69
CA VAL A 41 31.24 8.45 16.91
C VAL A 41 29.88 8.76 17.52
N ALA A 42 29.80 9.64 18.51
CA ALA A 42 28.52 10.03 19.08
C ALA A 42 27.57 10.66 18.03
N ALA A 43 28.11 11.52 17.15
CA ALA A 43 27.33 12.10 16.06
C ALA A 43 26.87 11.04 15.04
N LEU A 44 27.71 10.05 14.74
CA LEU A 44 27.38 8.96 13.82
C LEU A 44 26.37 7.98 14.41
N GLN A 45 26.51 7.64 15.68
CA GLN A 45 25.55 6.81 16.42
C GLN A 45 24.17 7.47 16.40
N GLY A 46 24.09 8.78 16.65
CA GLY A 46 22.83 9.52 16.52
C GLY A 46 22.30 9.58 15.07
N ALA A 47 23.20 9.65 14.07
CA ALA A 47 22.80 9.67 12.66
C ALA A 47 22.25 8.33 12.14
N ILE A 48 22.59 7.21 12.79
CA ILE A 48 22.08 5.87 12.41
C ILE A 48 21.15 5.26 13.47
N GLU A 49 20.75 6.02 14.49
CA GLU A 49 19.90 5.55 15.59
C GLU A 49 18.58 4.98 15.07
N ASP A 50 17.93 5.68 14.13
CA ASP A 50 16.70 5.21 13.48
C ASP A 50 16.89 3.86 12.73
N VAL A 51 18.08 3.64 12.16
CA VAL A 51 18.42 2.37 11.50
C VAL A 51 18.64 1.27 12.54
N ALA A 52 19.27 1.59 13.67
CA ALA A 52 19.46 0.65 14.78
C ALA A 52 18.11 0.23 15.40
N ASP A 53 17.22 1.19 15.65
CA ASP A 53 15.87 0.93 16.14
C ASP A 53 15.05 0.07 15.17
N ALA A 54 15.24 0.28 13.86
CA ALA A 54 14.61 -0.54 12.83
C ALA A 54 15.04 -2.02 12.92
N THR A 55 16.24 -2.34 13.43
CA THR A 55 16.69 -3.74 13.58
C THR A 55 15.84 -4.55 14.56
N THR A 56 15.03 -3.86 15.38
CA THR A 56 14.11 -4.49 16.33
C THR A 56 12.64 -4.33 15.90
N THR A 57 12.29 -3.17 15.34
CA THR A 57 10.90 -2.82 15.02
C THR A 57 10.44 -3.28 13.64
N ASP A 58 11.37 -3.48 12.72
CA ASP A 58 11.14 -3.94 11.34
C ASP A 58 12.06 -5.14 11.01
N ALA A 59 12.36 -5.96 12.02
CA ALA A 59 13.14 -7.19 11.87
C ALA A 59 12.37 -8.23 11.02
N PRO A 60 13.04 -8.96 10.11
CA PRO A 60 12.43 -10.09 9.41
C PRO A 60 12.10 -11.24 10.38
N THR A 61 11.38 -12.25 9.88
CA THR A 61 11.07 -13.43 10.71
C THR A 61 12.36 -14.24 10.94
N PRO A 62 12.69 -14.62 12.19
CA PRO A 62 13.91 -15.36 12.47
C PRO A 62 14.05 -16.64 11.62
N GLY A 63 15.18 -16.79 10.95
CA GLY A 63 15.48 -17.91 10.04
C GLY A 63 14.84 -17.81 8.66
N SER A 64 14.24 -16.67 8.29
CA SER A 64 13.83 -16.42 6.91
C SER A 64 15.05 -16.09 6.03
N PRO A 65 14.95 -16.23 4.69
CA PRO A 65 16.02 -15.80 3.79
C PRO A 65 16.40 -14.32 3.97
N LEU A 66 15.44 -13.48 4.34
CA LEU A 66 15.67 -12.06 4.60
C LEU A 66 16.38 -11.83 5.93
N ASP A 67 16.03 -12.59 6.98
CA ASP A 67 16.74 -12.58 8.26
C ASP A 67 18.19 -13.03 8.10
N GLU A 68 18.43 -14.10 7.34
CA GLU A 68 19.79 -14.60 7.06
C GLU A 68 20.64 -13.56 6.33
N ALA A 69 20.05 -12.85 5.36
CA ALA A 69 20.72 -11.79 4.62
C ALA A 69 21.05 -10.55 5.48
N LEU A 70 20.19 -10.22 6.45
CA LEU A 70 20.28 -8.99 7.25
C LEU A 70 20.94 -9.17 8.62
N SER A 71 20.93 -10.36 9.19
CA SER A 71 21.49 -10.65 10.52
C SER A 71 22.91 -10.13 10.71
N PRO A 72 23.86 -10.35 9.77
CA PRO A 72 25.22 -9.82 9.93
C PRO A 72 25.27 -8.30 9.96
N PHE A 73 24.38 -7.62 9.23
CA PHE A 73 24.27 -6.17 9.22
C PHE A 73 23.67 -5.65 10.53
N PHE A 74 22.63 -6.30 11.06
CA PHE A 74 22.01 -5.93 12.33
C PHE A 74 22.98 -6.06 13.50
N GLU A 75 23.75 -7.16 13.54
CA GLU A 75 24.79 -7.35 14.54
C GLU A 75 25.81 -6.21 14.53
N LYS A 76 26.21 -5.75 13.34
CA LYS A 76 27.20 -4.67 13.19
C LYS A 76 26.66 -3.30 13.52
N ILE A 77 25.42 -2.98 13.15
CA ILE A 77 24.77 -1.74 13.58
C ILE A 77 24.67 -1.70 15.10
N ASN A 78 24.10 -2.74 15.71
CA ASN A 78 23.88 -2.78 17.15
C ASN A 78 25.20 -2.76 17.93
N TRP A 79 26.22 -3.47 17.45
CA TRP A 79 27.57 -3.38 17.99
C TRP A 79 28.13 -1.96 17.93
N PHE A 80 28.01 -1.27 16.78
CA PHE A 80 28.52 0.09 16.60
C PHE A 80 27.80 1.10 17.51
N CYS A 81 26.47 1.00 17.63
CA CYS A 81 25.68 1.86 18.51
C CYS A 81 25.96 1.62 20.00
N ALA A 82 26.44 0.43 20.36
CA ALA A 82 26.84 0.08 21.73
C ALA A 82 28.30 0.42 22.06
N LEU A 83 29.10 0.92 21.11
CA LEU A 83 30.50 1.26 21.37
C LEU A 83 30.62 2.43 22.36
N ASP A 84 31.34 2.19 23.45
CA ASP A 84 31.87 3.25 24.31
C ASP A 84 33.12 3.83 23.66
N VAL A 85 33.08 5.12 23.36
CA VAL A 85 34.14 5.82 22.63
C VAL A 85 35.24 6.35 23.53
N GLY A 86 35.08 6.29 24.86
CA GLY A 86 36.04 6.84 25.81
C GLY A 86 37.45 6.30 25.62
N GLY A 87 38.33 7.09 24.99
CA GLY A 87 39.72 6.72 24.73
C GLY A 87 39.94 5.77 23.54
N MET A 88 38.99 5.71 22.59
CA MET A 88 39.13 4.91 21.38
C MET A 88 40.27 5.45 20.49
N ALA A 89 41.22 4.58 20.16
CA ALA A 89 42.25 4.91 19.17
C ALA A 89 41.63 5.08 17.76
N GLN A 90 42.20 5.95 16.95
CA GLN A 90 41.73 6.21 15.58
C GLN A 90 41.70 4.94 14.70
N SER A 91 42.64 4.02 14.88
CA SER A 91 42.63 2.72 14.20
C SER A 91 41.42 1.86 14.58
N GLY A 92 40.96 1.96 15.83
CA GLY A 92 39.72 1.34 16.30
C GLY A 92 38.49 1.94 15.63
N LEU A 93 38.43 3.28 15.54
CA LEU A 93 37.37 3.98 14.81
C LEU A 93 37.32 3.57 13.34
N LEU A 94 38.46 3.61 12.64
CA LEU A 94 38.55 3.22 11.24
C LEU A 94 38.07 1.78 11.03
N SER A 95 38.47 0.87 11.92
CA SER A 95 38.02 -0.52 11.89
C SER A 95 36.51 -0.64 12.10
N ALA A 96 35.92 0.16 13.00
CA ALA A 96 34.48 0.14 13.26
C ALA A 96 33.68 0.67 12.07
N LEU A 97 34.07 1.81 11.51
CA LEU A 97 33.44 2.41 10.32
C LEU A 97 33.55 1.49 9.11
N THR A 98 34.71 0.86 8.90
CA THR A 98 34.91 -0.10 7.81
C THR A 98 34.02 -1.32 7.99
N ALA A 99 33.92 -1.86 9.21
CA ALA A 99 33.11 -3.04 9.49
C ALA A 99 31.62 -2.81 9.22
N ILE A 100 31.06 -1.69 9.70
CA ILE A 100 29.64 -1.38 9.49
C ILE A 100 29.36 -1.08 8.01
N THR A 101 30.19 -0.28 7.33
CA THR A 101 30.03 0.06 5.91
C THR A 101 30.10 -1.19 5.03
N ARG A 102 31.03 -2.09 5.33
CA ARG A 102 31.13 -3.38 4.64
C ARG A 102 29.88 -4.22 4.84
N SER A 103 29.41 -4.37 6.08
CA SER A 103 28.20 -5.16 6.34
C SER A 103 26.95 -4.59 5.66
N ALA A 104 26.83 -3.25 5.58
CA ALA A 104 25.76 -2.59 4.85
C ALA A 104 25.85 -2.84 3.34
N THR A 105 27.07 -2.83 2.80
CA THR A 105 27.33 -3.12 1.37
C THR A 105 27.00 -4.56 1.03
N ASP A 106 27.43 -5.50 1.87
CA ASP A 106 27.16 -6.94 1.73
C ASP A 106 25.64 -7.18 1.82
N ALA A 107 24.96 -6.63 2.82
CA ALA A 107 23.50 -6.72 2.95
C ALA A 107 22.77 -6.18 1.71
N ARG A 108 23.16 -5.00 1.20
CA ARG A 108 22.57 -4.44 -0.03
C ARG A 108 22.75 -5.37 -1.24
N ALA A 109 23.90 -6.01 -1.36
CA ALA A 109 24.17 -6.95 -2.44
C ALA A 109 23.28 -8.20 -2.33
N GLU A 110 23.15 -8.77 -1.14
CA GLU A 110 22.27 -9.93 -0.86
C GLU A 110 20.79 -9.59 -1.11
N LEU A 111 20.33 -8.41 -0.67
CA LEU A 111 18.95 -7.96 -0.88
C LEU A 111 18.56 -7.81 -2.36
N SER A 112 19.56 -7.66 -3.24
CA SER A 112 19.37 -7.58 -4.69
C SER A 112 19.22 -8.95 -5.36
N ASP A 113 19.44 -10.07 -4.65
CA ASP A 113 19.22 -11.42 -5.16
C ASP A 113 17.73 -11.76 -5.20
N ASP A 114 17.25 -12.28 -6.34
CA ASP A 114 15.88 -12.73 -6.56
C ASP A 114 15.43 -13.81 -5.54
N LYS A 115 16.37 -14.56 -4.94
CA LYS A 115 16.06 -15.55 -3.89
C LYS A 115 15.65 -14.90 -2.57
N VAL A 116 16.23 -13.75 -2.23
CA VAL A 116 15.87 -12.96 -1.03
C VAL A 116 14.51 -12.29 -1.21
N GLN A 117 14.00 -12.22 -2.45
CA GLN A 117 12.62 -11.81 -2.72
C GLN A 117 11.58 -12.92 -2.47
N ILE A 118 11.97 -14.12 -2.05
CA ILE A 118 11.03 -15.17 -1.63
C ILE A 118 10.71 -14.98 -0.15
N TRP A 119 9.70 -14.16 0.09
CA TRP A 119 9.13 -13.89 1.41
C TRP A 119 8.42 -15.11 1.97
N THR A 120 8.52 -15.32 3.28
CA THR A 120 7.64 -16.26 3.98
C THR A 120 6.20 -15.73 4.02
N VAL A 121 5.22 -16.61 4.21
CA VAL A 121 3.80 -16.24 4.33
C VAL A 121 3.59 -15.23 5.47
N ASP A 122 4.23 -15.45 6.61
CA ASP A 122 4.09 -14.58 7.77
C ASP A 122 4.68 -13.19 7.53
N GLU A 123 5.80 -13.07 6.81
CA GLU A 123 6.38 -11.75 6.48
C GLU A 123 5.49 -10.96 5.52
N VAL A 124 4.93 -11.61 4.49
CA VAL A 124 3.99 -10.93 3.58
C VAL A 124 2.76 -10.43 4.34
N ILE A 125 2.23 -11.24 5.26
CA ILE A 125 1.07 -10.87 6.09
C ILE A 125 1.43 -9.74 7.05
N ALA A 126 2.59 -9.80 7.71
CA ALA A 126 3.05 -8.78 8.65
C ALA A 126 3.27 -7.42 7.95
N ASP A 127 3.94 -7.42 6.80
CA ASP A 127 4.17 -6.21 6.00
C ASP A 127 2.83 -5.62 5.53
N PHE A 128 1.91 -6.46 5.04
CA PHE A 128 0.59 -5.97 4.64
C PHE A 128 -0.21 -5.41 5.80
N LYS A 129 -0.20 -6.08 6.96
CA LYS A 129 -0.88 -5.59 8.16
C LYS A 129 -0.33 -4.24 8.61
N HIS A 130 0.98 -4.05 8.48
CA HIS A 130 1.64 -2.79 8.80
C HIS A 130 1.15 -1.67 7.86
N GLU A 131 1.18 -1.88 6.54
CA GLU A 131 0.65 -0.91 5.57
C GLU A 131 -0.84 -0.62 5.79
N TYR A 132 -1.64 -1.65 6.04
CA TYR A 132 -3.06 -1.54 6.34
C TYR A 132 -3.31 -0.59 7.51
N ARG A 133 -2.55 -0.76 8.61
CA ARG A 133 -2.65 0.08 9.81
C ARG A 133 -2.20 1.50 9.55
N ILE A 134 -1.06 1.70 8.88
CA ILE A 134 -0.53 3.05 8.58
C ILE A 134 -1.48 3.81 7.65
N SER A 135 -1.98 3.17 6.60
CA SER A 135 -2.90 3.81 5.66
C SER A 135 -4.21 4.25 6.34
N LEU A 136 -4.73 3.43 7.25
CA LEU A 136 -5.91 3.78 8.03
C LEU A 136 -5.60 4.91 9.01
N LEU A 137 -4.50 4.82 9.75
CA LEU A 137 -4.05 5.88 10.66
C LEU A 137 -3.85 7.22 9.95
N SER A 138 -3.25 7.20 8.75
CA SER A 138 -3.06 8.39 7.91
C SER A 138 -4.40 9.02 7.52
N THR A 139 -5.37 8.19 7.12
CA THR A 139 -6.73 8.64 6.79
C THR A 139 -7.41 9.29 8.00
N MET A 140 -7.31 8.67 9.18
CA MET A 140 -7.90 9.20 10.41
C MET A 140 -7.21 10.48 10.89
N THR A 141 -5.89 10.54 10.81
CA THR A 141 -5.08 11.71 11.19
C THR A 141 -5.36 12.90 10.27
N ALA A 142 -5.51 12.67 8.96
CA ALA A 142 -5.89 13.70 8.01
C ALA A 142 -7.25 14.32 8.35
N ASN A 143 -8.25 13.47 8.66
CA ASN A 143 -9.56 13.92 9.10
C ASN A 143 -9.47 14.74 10.40
N HIS A 144 -8.71 14.26 11.39
CA HIS A 144 -8.51 14.95 12.67
C HIS A 144 -7.82 16.31 12.52
N ALA A 145 -6.77 16.38 11.70
CA ALA A 145 -6.03 17.62 11.43
C ALA A 145 -6.93 18.68 10.79
N LEU A 146 -7.78 18.30 9.83
CA LEU A 146 -8.74 19.21 9.20
C LEU A 146 -9.77 19.75 10.20
N VAL A 147 -10.31 18.89 11.08
CA VAL A 147 -11.24 19.31 12.13
C VAL A 147 -10.59 20.28 13.10
N ASN A 148 -9.36 20.00 13.56
CA ASN A 148 -8.64 20.90 14.45
C ASN A 148 -8.33 22.25 13.81
N ARG A 149 -8.00 22.27 12.52
CA ARG A 149 -7.80 23.52 11.77
C ARG A 149 -9.09 24.33 11.69
N LEU A 150 -10.21 23.70 11.40
CA LEU A 150 -11.51 24.38 11.40
C LEU A 150 -11.85 24.93 12.80
N ALA A 151 -11.67 24.13 13.85
CA ALA A 151 -11.95 24.54 15.22
C ALA A 151 -11.08 25.75 15.65
N THR A 152 -9.78 25.76 15.31
CA THR A 152 -8.91 26.91 15.58
C THR A 152 -9.37 28.16 14.82
N TRP A 153 -9.79 28.03 13.56
CA TRP A 153 -10.31 29.15 12.79
C TRP A 153 -11.60 29.73 13.40
N GLN A 154 -12.55 28.87 13.78
CA GLN A 154 -13.80 29.27 14.44
C GLN A 154 -13.51 29.96 15.79
N ARG A 155 -12.60 29.39 16.60
CA ARG A 155 -12.19 29.97 17.88
C ARG A 155 -11.57 31.35 17.70
N ASN A 156 -10.66 31.50 16.73
CA ASN A 156 -10.04 32.80 16.43
C ASN A 156 -11.11 33.85 16.08
N LYS A 157 -12.10 33.51 15.24
CA LYS A 157 -13.21 34.42 14.93
C LYS A 157 -14.06 34.76 16.16
N ALA A 158 -14.35 33.79 17.01
CA ALA A 158 -15.12 34.00 18.25
C ALA A 158 -14.39 34.91 19.26
N GLU A 159 -13.06 34.84 19.30
CA GLU A 159 -12.19 35.71 20.11
C GLU A 159 -11.98 37.11 19.50
N GLY A 160 -12.66 37.43 18.39
CA GLY A 160 -12.51 38.72 17.70
C GLY A 160 -11.21 38.88 16.91
N LYS A 161 -10.43 37.80 16.75
CA LYS A 161 -9.27 37.80 15.85
C LYS A 161 -9.76 37.72 14.41
N ASN A 162 -8.98 38.28 13.48
CA ASN A 162 -9.22 38.14 12.05
C ASN A 162 -8.21 37.16 11.42
N PRO A 163 -8.45 35.84 11.48
CA PRO A 163 -7.55 34.85 10.87
C PRO A 163 -7.58 34.88 9.34
N GLY A 164 -8.50 35.63 8.71
CA GLY A 164 -8.80 35.54 7.28
C GLY A 164 -9.88 34.51 6.96
N ASP A 165 -10.28 34.45 5.69
CA ASP A 165 -11.39 33.61 5.21
C ASP A 165 -10.95 32.36 4.44
N TYR A 166 -9.63 32.17 4.28
CA TYR A 166 -9.05 31.10 3.50
C TYR A 166 -8.01 30.31 4.29
N LEU A 167 -7.85 29.03 3.94
CA LEU A 167 -6.72 28.19 4.33
C LEU A 167 -5.80 28.03 3.11
N ASP A 168 -4.56 28.48 3.21
CA ASP A 168 -3.50 28.17 2.24
C ASP A 168 -3.05 26.72 2.48
N VAL A 169 -3.33 25.84 1.52
CA VAL A 169 -3.07 24.40 1.61
C VAL A 169 -1.58 24.10 1.57
N ALA A 170 -0.78 24.92 0.88
CA ALA A 170 0.67 24.70 0.77
C ALA A 170 1.40 25.05 2.06
N LYS A 171 0.95 26.11 2.74
CA LYS A 171 1.56 26.59 4.00
C LYS A 171 0.87 26.09 5.26
N VAL A 172 -0.34 25.54 5.11
CA VAL A 172 -1.22 25.13 6.22
C VAL A 172 -1.49 26.30 7.19
N GLN A 173 -1.71 27.49 6.64
CA GLN A 173 -1.91 28.75 7.37
C GLN A 173 -3.17 29.48 6.92
N PHE A 174 -3.80 30.23 7.82
CA PHE A 174 -4.95 31.06 7.47
C PHE A 174 -4.49 32.34 6.77
N THR A 175 -5.25 32.76 5.77
CA THR A 175 -4.98 33.97 4.99
C THR A 175 -6.28 34.66 4.60
N SER A 176 -6.19 35.98 4.38
CA SER A 176 -7.27 36.80 3.85
C SER A 176 -7.30 36.81 2.32
N GLU A 177 -6.23 36.38 1.66
CA GLU A 177 -6.08 36.44 0.22
C GLU A 177 -6.56 35.15 -0.46
N SER A 178 -7.25 35.30 -1.59
CA SER A 178 -7.59 34.17 -2.45
C SER A 178 -6.46 33.92 -3.45
N SER A 179 -6.02 32.67 -3.53
CA SER A 179 -5.05 32.18 -4.50
C SER A 179 -5.40 30.77 -4.97
N ILE A 180 -4.67 30.27 -5.96
CA ILE A 180 -4.77 28.89 -6.44
C ILE A 180 -4.46 27.84 -5.35
N SER A 181 -3.67 28.20 -4.33
CA SER A 181 -3.33 27.30 -3.22
C SER A 181 -4.31 27.40 -2.04
N THR A 182 -5.37 28.21 -2.15
CA THR A 182 -6.26 28.49 -1.02
C THR A 182 -7.63 27.84 -1.15
N VAL A 183 -8.17 27.41 -0.01
CA VAL A 183 -9.55 26.91 0.11
C VAL A 183 -10.33 27.80 1.08
N LYS A 184 -11.53 28.23 0.68
CA LYS A 184 -12.38 29.07 1.51
C LYS A 184 -12.85 28.30 2.76
N MET A 185 -12.65 28.87 3.94
CA MET A 185 -12.98 28.22 5.21
C MET A 185 -14.47 27.92 5.37
N SER A 186 -15.35 28.77 4.85
CA SER A 186 -16.81 28.52 4.87
C SER A 186 -17.22 27.30 4.03
N VAL A 187 -16.42 26.93 3.03
CA VAL A 187 -16.64 25.71 2.24
C VAL A 187 -16.17 24.49 3.04
N LEU A 188 -14.98 24.57 3.65
CA LEU A 188 -14.47 23.51 4.52
C LEU A 188 -15.40 23.26 5.70
N GLU A 189 -15.91 24.31 6.35
CA GLU A 189 -16.89 24.22 7.42
C GLU A 189 -18.13 23.42 6.99
N ARG A 190 -18.71 23.75 5.83
CA ARG A 190 -19.86 23.02 5.28
C ARG A 190 -19.57 21.55 4.98
N LEU A 191 -18.34 21.24 4.59
CA LEU A 191 -17.94 19.87 4.21
C LEU A 191 -17.48 19.01 5.40
N LEU A 192 -17.01 19.64 6.47
CA LEU A 192 -16.51 19.00 7.71
C LEU A 192 -17.55 18.95 8.82
N MET A 193 -18.60 19.77 8.76
CA MET A 193 -19.69 19.72 9.73
C MET A 193 -20.86 18.92 9.18
N ALA A 194 -21.47 18.09 10.03
CA ALA A 194 -22.78 17.54 9.73
C ALA A 194 -23.80 18.69 9.57
N PRO A 195 -24.79 18.55 8.67
CA PRO A 195 -25.85 19.55 8.57
C PRO A 195 -26.53 19.72 9.94
N ALA A 196 -26.68 20.98 10.37
CA ALA A 196 -27.35 21.28 11.63
C ALA A 196 -28.77 20.69 11.61
N SER A 197 -29.07 19.78 12.54
CA SER A 197 -30.39 19.21 12.73
C SER A 197 -31.03 19.82 13.98
N VAL A 198 -32.23 20.37 13.84
CA VAL A 198 -33.04 20.79 14.99
C VAL A 198 -33.72 19.56 15.55
N MET A 199 -33.46 19.25 16.82
CA MET A 199 -34.17 18.17 17.51
C MET A 199 -35.62 18.59 17.77
N THR A 200 -36.54 17.81 17.24
CA THR A 200 -37.99 17.94 17.35
C THR A 200 -38.56 16.62 17.86
N PRO A 201 -39.78 16.59 18.42
CA PRO A 201 -40.42 15.34 18.82
C PRO A 201 -40.50 14.29 17.70
N LEU A 202 -40.61 14.74 16.44
CA LEU A 202 -40.75 13.87 15.26
C LEU A 202 -39.43 13.24 14.80
N ASN A 203 -38.27 13.85 15.08
CA ASN A 203 -36.95 13.33 14.72
C ASN A 203 -36.08 13.00 15.94
N MET A 204 -36.67 12.94 17.15
CA MET A 204 -35.95 12.71 18.41
C MET A 204 -35.19 11.39 18.39
N SER A 205 -35.80 10.30 17.92
CA SER A 205 -35.13 9.00 17.83
C SER A 205 -33.93 9.04 16.87
N ALA A 206 -34.09 9.62 15.68
CA ALA A 206 -33.01 9.79 14.71
C ALA A 206 -31.89 10.71 15.22
N SER A 207 -32.26 11.77 15.95
CA SER A 207 -31.31 12.72 16.57
C SER A 207 -30.53 12.06 17.71
N MET A 208 -31.20 11.26 18.56
CA MET A 208 -30.56 10.47 19.61
C MET A 208 -29.65 9.38 19.03
N HIS A 209 -30.08 8.69 17.97
CA HIS A 209 -29.24 7.73 17.26
C HIS A 209 -27.97 8.40 16.70
N THR A 210 -28.10 9.59 16.10
CA THR A 210 -26.98 10.39 15.61
C THR A 210 -26.02 10.77 16.75
N LEU A 211 -26.54 11.15 17.92
CA LEU A 211 -25.73 11.46 19.10
C LEU A 211 -24.94 10.25 19.63
N PHE A 212 -25.54 9.06 19.68
CA PHE A 212 -24.88 7.86 20.20
C PHE A 212 -23.93 7.18 19.21
N THR A 213 -24.21 7.27 17.91
CA THR A 213 -23.40 6.61 16.87
C THR A 213 -22.39 7.54 16.20
N GLY A 214 -22.45 8.85 16.48
CA GLY A 214 -21.66 9.87 15.80
C GLY A 214 -22.28 10.36 14.49
N GLY A 215 -23.42 9.80 14.07
CA GLY A 215 -24.16 10.23 12.89
C GLY A 215 -23.50 9.86 11.57
N SER A 216 -24.08 10.33 10.46
CA SER A 216 -23.43 10.23 9.16
C SER A 216 -22.16 11.10 9.14
N PRO A 217 -20.97 10.54 8.86
CA PRO A 217 -19.77 11.32 8.66
C PRO A 217 -19.95 12.48 7.65
N PRO A 218 -19.28 13.62 7.88
CA PRO A 218 -19.22 14.72 6.93
C PRO A 218 -18.74 14.27 5.54
N ALA A 219 -19.08 15.03 4.51
CA ALA A 219 -18.77 14.66 3.12
C ALA A 219 -17.25 14.45 2.89
N LEU A 220 -16.40 15.26 3.53
CA LEU A 220 -14.95 15.09 3.43
C LEU A 220 -14.43 13.79 4.05
N PHE A 221 -15.04 13.33 5.14
CA PHE A 221 -14.66 12.07 5.78
C PHE A 221 -15.05 10.90 4.89
N ARG A 222 -16.23 10.93 4.29
CA ARG A 222 -16.65 9.91 3.31
C ARG A 222 -15.72 9.87 2.11
N MET A 223 -15.26 11.02 1.63
CA MET A 223 -14.28 11.08 0.55
C MET A 223 -12.95 10.43 0.95
N SER A 224 -12.40 10.73 2.14
CA SER A 224 -11.15 10.13 2.60
C SER A 224 -11.29 8.62 2.86
N TYR A 225 -12.41 8.17 3.41
CA TYR A 225 -12.71 6.74 3.57
C TYR A 225 -12.82 6.01 2.23
N ALA A 226 -13.48 6.60 1.23
CA ALA A 226 -13.55 6.03 -0.11
C ALA A 226 -12.15 5.87 -0.74
N GLN A 227 -11.25 6.85 -0.52
CA GLN A 227 -9.85 6.74 -0.96
C GLN A 227 -9.10 5.63 -0.23
N TRP A 228 -9.33 5.48 1.08
CA TRP A 228 -8.73 4.39 1.84
C TRP A 228 -9.18 3.01 1.33
N PHE A 229 -10.49 2.78 1.16
CA PHE A 229 -11.02 1.52 0.61
C PHE A 229 -10.44 1.21 -0.78
N ASN A 230 -10.29 2.22 -1.63
CA ASN A 230 -9.69 2.04 -2.93
C ASN A 230 -8.19 1.71 -2.82
N SER A 231 -7.45 2.44 -1.99
CA SER A 231 -6.00 2.25 -1.84
C SER A 231 -5.68 0.87 -1.29
N VAL A 232 -6.31 0.47 -0.18
CA VAL A 232 -6.01 -0.81 0.48
C VAL A 232 -6.40 -2.01 -0.38
N TYR A 233 -7.50 -1.93 -1.13
CA TYR A 233 -7.88 -2.97 -2.09
C TYR A 233 -6.90 -3.06 -3.26
N THR A 234 -6.39 -1.92 -3.73
CA THR A 234 -5.37 -1.89 -4.79
C THR A 234 -4.08 -2.52 -4.29
N SER A 235 -3.60 -2.17 -3.09
CA SER A 235 -2.44 -2.80 -2.46
C SER A 235 -2.63 -4.31 -2.30
N TRP A 236 -3.83 -4.75 -1.88
CA TRP A 236 -4.18 -6.17 -1.84
C TRP A 236 -4.03 -6.83 -3.22
N GLU A 237 -4.72 -6.37 -4.25
CA GLU A 237 -4.76 -7.05 -5.56
C GLU A 237 -3.42 -7.00 -6.31
N ASP A 238 -2.72 -5.87 -6.26
CA ASP A 238 -1.57 -5.61 -7.12
C ASP A 238 -0.24 -6.01 -6.46
N VAL A 239 -0.15 -5.95 -5.12
CA VAL A 239 1.10 -6.15 -4.39
C VAL A 239 1.04 -7.40 -3.53
N TYR A 240 0.10 -7.46 -2.59
CA TYR A 240 0.15 -8.48 -1.53
C TYR A 240 -0.42 -9.83 -1.95
N ARG A 241 -1.52 -9.87 -2.71
CA ARG A 241 -2.11 -11.11 -3.22
C ARG A 241 -1.16 -11.93 -4.09
N PRO A 242 -0.44 -11.36 -5.09
CA PRO A 242 0.55 -12.11 -5.86
C PRO A 242 1.81 -12.47 -5.06
N ARG A 243 2.16 -11.71 -4.02
CA ARG A 243 3.26 -12.06 -3.11
C ARG A 243 2.90 -13.24 -2.22
N LEU A 244 1.69 -13.24 -1.68
CA LEU A 244 1.18 -14.33 -0.86
C LEU A 244 1.10 -15.64 -1.64
N ALA A 245 0.69 -15.58 -2.92
CA ALA A 245 0.75 -16.71 -3.83
C ALA A 245 2.18 -17.28 -3.96
N ARG A 246 3.18 -16.42 -4.19
CA ARG A 246 4.59 -16.84 -4.26
C ARG A 246 5.09 -17.42 -2.95
N ALA A 247 4.74 -16.82 -1.82
CA ALA A 247 5.13 -17.25 -0.47
C ALA A 247 4.56 -18.63 -0.10
N HIS A 248 3.33 -18.94 -0.53
CA HIS A 248 2.74 -20.28 -0.40
C HIS A 248 3.41 -21.34 -1.31
N GLY A 249 4.26 -20.91 -2.25
CA GLY A 249 5.04 -21.80 -3.11
C GLY A 249 4.20 -22.51 -4.15
N SER A 250 4.10 -23.83 -4.04
CA SER A 250 3.41 -24.70 -5.00
C SER A 250 2.35 -25.57 -4.33
N ASP A 251 1.36 -25.98 -5.12
CA ASP A 251 0.33 -26.92 -4.70
C ASP A 251 0.90 -28.34 -4.46
N PRO A 252 0.10 -29.29 -3.94
CA PRO A 252 0.54 -30.68 -3.74
C PRO A 252 0.95 -31.42 -5.01
N THR A 253 0.66 -30.88 -6.20
CA THR A 253 1.06 -31.43 -7.50
C THR A 253 2.35 -30.80 -8.04
N GLY A 254 2.96 -29.86 -7.31
CA GLY A 254 4.17 -29.16 -7.69
C GLY A 254 3.95 -27.97 -8.62
N LYS A 255 2.70 -27.53 -8.84
CA LYS A 255 2.41 -26.35 -9.67
C LYS A 255 2.35 -25.09 -8.80
N PRO A 256 3.03 -23.99 -9.17
CA PRO A 256 2.99 -22.74 -8.42
C PRO A 256 1.57 -22.22 -8.18
N TRP A 257 1.36 -21.60 -7.03
CA TRP A 257 0.14 -20.84 -6.76
C TRP A 257 0.12 -19.55 -7.57
N THR A 258 -1.07 -19.15 -8.00
CA THR A 258 -1.32 -17.87 -8.67
C THR A 258 -2.08 -16.93 -7.75
N LYS A 259 -2.09 -15.63 -8.05
CA LYS A 259 -2.86 -14.67 -7.24
C LYS A 259 -4.36 -15.01 -7.22
N GLU A 260 -4.88 -15.61 -8.28
CA GLU A 260 -6.27 -16.04 -8.41
C GLU A 260 -6.62 -17.18 -7.44
N ASP A 261 -5.65 -18.01 -7.07
CA ASP A 261 -5.82 -19.09 -6.09
C ASP A 261 -5.90 -18.55 -4.64
N ILE A 262 -5.41 -17.33 -4.39
CA ILE A 262 -5.50 -16.66 -3.09
C ILE A 262 -6.88 -16.03 -2.95
N SER A 263 -7.68 -16.52 -2.01
CA SER A 263 -9.00 -15.97 -1.67
C SER A 263 -9.04 -15.42 -0.26
N SER A 264 -9.71 -14.29 -0.07
CA SER A 264 -10.10 -13.80 1.26
C SER A 264 -11.52 -13.27 1.22
N LYS A 265 -12.35 -13.73 2.16
CA LYS A 265 -13.71 -13.26 2.37
C LYS A 265 -13.72 -11.79 2.76
N PHE A 266 -12.84 -11.38 3.67
CA PHE A 266 -12.72 -9.98 4.08
C PHE A 266 -12.40 -9.07 2.89
N PHE A 267 -11.38 -9.38 2.09
CA PHE A 267 -11.03 -8.57 0.92
C PHE A 267 -12.09 -8.64 -0.20
N GLY A 268 -12.82 -9.75 -0.28
CA GLY A 268 -14.01 -9.88 -1.13
C GLY A 268 -15.12 -8.90 -0.74
N GLU A 269 -15.43 -8.77 0.55
CA GLU A 269 -16.40 -7.80 1.05
C GLU A 269 -15.90 -6.35 0.94
N LEU A 270 -14.61 -6.13 1.17
CA LEU A 270 -13.96 -4.84 0.97
C LEU A 270 -14.09 -4.36 -0.48
N ARG A 271 -13.95 -5.28 -1.45
CA ARG A 271 -14.21 -5.01 -2.88
C ARG A 271 -15.63 -4.51 -3.14
N PHE A 272 -16.64 -5.11 -2.50
CA PHE A 272 -18.03 -4.68 -2.67
C PHE A 272 -18.24 -3.25 -2.16
N THR A 273 -17.73 -2.95 -0.97
CA THR A 273 -17.77 -1.59 -0.41
C THR A 273 -17.05 -0.59 -1.31
N ARG A 274 -15.85 -0.93 -1.81
CA ARG A 274 -15.12 -0.12 -2.79
C ARG A 274 -15.94 0.13 -4.05
N ASN A 275 -16.52 -0.92 -4.63
CA ASN A 275 -17.31 -0.80 -5.86
C ASN A 275 -18.49 0.15 -5.69
N ASP A 276 -19.15 0.12 -4.53
CA ASP A 276 -20.26 1.02 -4.26
C ASP A 276 -19.79 2.48 -4.10
N PHE A 277 -18.64 2.72 -3.45
CA PHE A 277 -18.02 4.05 -3.46
C PHE A 277 -17.67 4.56 -4.86
N VAL A 278 -16.95 3.75 -5.64
CA VAL A 278 -16.36 4.16 -6.93
C VAL A 278 -17.42 4.21 -8.04
N HIS A 279 -18.31 3.23 -8.11
CA HIS A 279 -19.21 3.04 -9.24
C HIS A 279 -20.68 3.39 -8.93
N LYS A 280 -21.07 3.46 -7.65
CA LYS A 280 -22.44 3.78 -7.23
C LYS A 280 -22.54 5.11 -6.49
N LYS A 281 -21.51 5.97 -6.59
CA LYS A 281 -21.46 7.29 -5.93
C LYS A 281 -21.61 7.19 -4.41
N GLY A 282 -21.15 6.08 -3.82
CA GLY A 282 -21.30 5.78 -2.41
C GLY A 282 -22.69 5.28 -2.01
N ILE A 283 -23.57 4.93 -2.94
CA ILE A 283 -24.85 4.27 -2.62
C ILE A 283 -24.60 2.78 -2.48
N CYS A 284 -25.01 2.21 -1.34
CA CYS A 284 -24.88 0.79 -1.04
C CYS A 284 -25.78 -0.05 -1.95
N VAL A 285 -25.16 -0.99 -2.66
CA VAL A 285 -25.83 -1.95 -3.54
C VAL A 285 -25.27 -3.35 -3.33
N GLN A 286 -23.95 -3.53 -3.47
CA GLN A 286 -23.28 -4.81 -3.29
C GLN A 286 -22.85 -5.02 -1.85
N SER A 287 -22.38 -3.98 -1.16
CA SER A 287 -21.92 -4.08 0.24
C SER A 287 -23.06 -4.37 1.22
N ALA A 288 -24.32 -4.31 0.78
CA ALA A 288 -25.48 -4.71 1.58
C ALA A 288 -25.48 -6.21 1.91
N ASP A 289 -24.75 -7.01 1.12
CA ASP A 289 -24.66 -8.46 1.28
C ASP A 289 -23.40 -8.88 2.06
N ASN A 290 -22.64 -7.91 2.59
CA ASN A 290 -21.47 -8.15 3.43
C ASN A 290 -21.88 -8.72 4.80
N THR A 291 -21.02 -9.55 5.38
CA THR A 291 -21.23 -10.20 6.68
C THR A 291 -20.15 -9.87 7.72
N ILE A 292 -18.98 -9.40 7.28
CA ILE A 292 -17.87 -8.93 8.11
C ILE A 292 -17.92 -7.40 8.20
N ILE A 293 -18.06 -6.71 7.06
CA ILE A 293 -18.23 -5.25 6.98
C ILE A 293 -19.72 -4.93 6.76
N ASP A 294 -20.53 -5.15 7.79
CA ASP A 294 -22.01 -5.20 7.74
C ASP A 294 -22.71 -3.86 7.99
N TRP A 295 -21.99 -2.75 7.86
CA TRP A 295 -22.47 -1.43 8.29
C TRP A 295 -23.41 -0.74 7.30
N ALA A 296 -23.50 -1.26 6.08
CA ALA A 296 -24.12 -0.56 4.96
C ALA A 296 -25.52 -1.09 4.65
N THR A 297 -26.51 -0.19 4.64
CA THR A 297 -27.90 -0.53 4.28
C THR A 297 -28.13 -0.36 2.78
N ARG A 298 -28.73 -1.34 2.11
CA ARG A 298 -29.05 -1.28 0.68
C ARG A 298 -29.86 -0.03 0.33
N GLY A 299 -29.44 0.69 -0.71
CA GLY A 299 -30.10 1.91 -1.19
C GLY A 299 -29.73 3.17 -0.41
N GLU A 300 -29.04 3.05 0.72
CA GLU A 300 -28.58 4.19 1.51
C GLU A 300 -27.14 4.58 1.14
N LEU A 301 -26.78 5.79 1.55
CA LEU A 301 -25.42 6.29 1.39
C LEU A 301 -24.49 5.58 2.38
N ILE A 302 -23.40 4.99 1.87
CA ILE A 302 -22.33 4.41 2.68
C ILE A 302 -21.67 5.55 3.47
N SER A 303 -21.78 5.44 4.79
CA SER A 303 -21.46 6.52 5.72
C SER A 303 -20.86 5.94 7.01
N PRO A 304 -19.69 5.25 6.93
CA PRO A 304 -19.11 4.59 8.09
C PRO A 304 -18.66 5.62 9.12
N THR A 305 -19.02 5.41 10.37
CA THR A 305 -18.60 6.25 11.48
C THR A 305 -17.09 6.11 11.70
N THR A 306 -16.48 7.07 12.41
CA THR A 306 -15.07 6.97 12.85
C THR A 306 -14.81 5.67 13.62
N VAL A 307 -15.76 5.25 14.46
CA VAL A 307 -15.64 4.01 15.26
C VAL A 307 -15.66 2.78 14.35
N GLN A 308 -16.56 2.76 13.36
CA GLN A 308 -16.60 1.68 12.36
C GLN A 308 -15.31 1.64 11.53
N MET A 309 -14.77 2.80 11.11
CA MET A 309 -13.49 2.82 10.42
C MET A 309 -12.33 2.33 11.29
N LEU A 310 -12.35 2.59 12.60
CA LEU A 310 -11.33 2.07 13.52
C LEU A 310 -11.46 0.57 13.79
N SER A 311 -12.68 0.00 13.79
CA SER A 311 -12.86 -1.43 14.01
C SER A 311 -12.23 -2.28 12.89
N LEU A 312 -11.96 -1.70 11.73
CA LEU A 312 -11.19 -2.34 10.65
C LEU A 312 -9.80 -2.81 11.09
N LEU A 313 -9.20 -2.20 12.11
CA LEU A 313 -7.92 -2.63 12.68
C LEU A 313 -7.98 -4.05 13.25
N GLU A 314 -9.15 -4.44 13.75
CA GLU A 314 -9.42 -5.75 14.37
C GLU A 314 -9.89 -6.79 13.35
N LEU A 315 -10.36 -6.34 12.17
CA LEU A 315 -10.92 -7.19 11.12
C LEU A 315 -9.89 -7.69 10.10
N PHE A 316 -8.61 -7.31 10.23
CA PHE A 316 -7.58 -7.76 9.30
C PHE A 316 -7.45 -9.30 9.33
N PRO A 317 -7.59 -10.00 8.18
CA PRO A 317 -7.87 -11.43 8.15
C PRO A 317 -6.62 -12.31 8.26
N GLU A 318 -5.78 -12.11 9.28
CA GLU A 318 -4.49 -12.81 9.35
C GLU A 318 -4.60 -14.34 9.28
N THR A 319 -5.51 -14.91 10.06
CA THR A 319 -5.67 -16.37 10.15
C THR A 319 -6.08 -16.95 8.80
N GLU A 320 -7.01 -16.29 8.10
CA GLU A 320 -7.45 -16.68 6.76
C GLU A 320 -6.29 -16.61 5.75
N LEU A 321 -5.44 -15.59 5.81
CA LEU A 321 -4.32 -15.45 4.87
C LEU A 321 -3.20 -16.48 5.07
N ARG A 322 -3.07 -17.05 6.29
CA ARG A 322 -2.10 -18.11 6.59
C ARG A 322 -2.53 -19.47 6.07
N GLU A 323 -3.83 -19.67 5.83
CA GLU A 323 -4.33 -20.96 5.35
C GLU A 323 -3.79 -21.25 3.94
N PRO A 324 -3.34 -22.50 3.67
CA PRO A 324 -2.90 -22.88 2.34
C PRO A 324 -4.01 -22.62 1.30
N PRO A 325 -3.66 -22.08 0.12
CA PRO A 325 -4.66 -21.78 -0.89
C PRO A 325 -5.35 -23.07 -1.35
N THR A 326 -6.61 -22.94 -1.77
CA THR A 326 -7.35 -24.04 -2.37
C THR A 326 -7.61 -23.70 -3.83
N ARG A 327 -7.10 -24.51 -4.76
CA ARG A 327 -7.49 -24.36 -6.17
C ARG A 327 -8.99 -24.56 -6.27
N ALA A 328 -9.68 -23.61 -6.88
CA ALA A 328 -11.04 -23.87 -7.32
C ALA A 328 -11.03 -25.14 -8.18
N PRO A 329 -11.99 -26.07 -8.03
CA PRO A 329 -12.14 -27.16 -8.98
C PRO A 329 -12.16 -26.56 -10.38
N ALA A 330 -11.47 -27.21 -11.34
CA ALA A 330 -11.33 -26.79 -12.73
C ALA A 330 -12.66 -26.83 -13.51
N SER A 331 -13.70 -26.27 -12.93
CA SER A 331 -14.99 -26.00 -13.51
C SER A 331 -14.96 -24.56 -14.01
N THR A 332 -14.70 -24.45 -15.31
CA THR A 332 -14.71 -23.26 -16.18
C THR A 332 -13.31 -22.68 -16.43
N PRO A 333 -12.74 -22.81 -17.64
CA PRO A 333 -11.52 -22.10 -18.00
C PRO A 333 -11.77 -20.59 -17.79
N SER A 334 -10.87 -19.95 -17.04
CA SER A 334 -10.95 -18.52 -16.78
C SER A 334 -10.98 -17.78 -18.12
N MET A 335 -11.89 -16.82 -18.25
CA MET A 335 -11.86 -15.89 -19.37
C MET A 335 -10.73 -14.90 -19.12
N GLU A 336 -9.50 -15.31 -19.38
CA GLU A 336 -8.37 -14.39 -19.40
C GLU A 336 -8.55 -13.44 -20.59
N LYS A 337 -8.56 -12.13 -20.34
CA LYS A 337 -8.59 -11.16 -21.42
C LYS A 337 -7.25 -11.21 -22.15
N LEU A 338 -7.29 -11.28 -23.48
CA LEU A 338 -6.08 -11.13 -24.29
C LEU A 338 -5.41 -9.80 -23.93
N ARG A 339 -4.08 -9.80 -23.81
CA ARG A 339 -3.28 -8.62 -23.46
C ARG A 339 -3.20 -7.58 -24.58
N TRP A 340 -3.73 -7.91 -25.76
CA TRP A 340 -3.68 -7.07 -26.94
C TRP A 340 -5.00 -6.38 -27.21
N ASP A 341 -4.92 -5.07 -27.42
CA ASP A 341 -6.04 -4.28 -27.91
C ASP A 341 -6.17 -4.45 -29.42
N PHE A 342 -7.40 -4.74 -29.87
CA PHE A 342 -7.72 -4.83 -31.28
C PHE A 342 -8.53 -3.60 -31.72
N PRO A 343 -8.29 -3.03 -32.90
CA PRO A 343 -9.12 -1.96 -33.43
C PRO A 343 -10.60 -2.38 -33.46
N SER A 344 -11.51 -1.51 -33.01
CA SER A 344 -12.95 -1.80 -32.94
C SER A 344 -13.52 -2.29 -34.28
N ALA A 345 -13.15 -1.63 -35.38
CA ALA A 345 -13.55 -2.04 -36.72
C ALA A 345 -13.07 -3.46 -37.13
N TRP A 346 -11.99 -3.95 -36.52
CA TRP A 346 -11.55 -5.33 -36.73
C TRP A 346 -12.38 -6.30 -35.89
N VAL A 347 -12.63 -5.97 -34.61
CA VAL A 347 -13.50 -6.76 -33.73
C VAL A 347 -14.90 -6.91 -34.32
N ASP A 348 -15.48 -5.82 -34.84
CA ASP A 348 -16.80 -5.82 -35.47
C ASP A 348 -16.86 -6.74 -36.70
N ARG A 349 -15.81 -6.75 -37.53
CA ARG A 349 -15.72 -7.64 -38.70
C ARG A 349 -15.66 -9.11 -38.29
N VAL A 350 -14.89 -9.42 -37.26
CA VAL A 350 -14.79 -10.78 -36.72
C VAL A 350 -16.13 -11.22 -36.13
N GLU A 351 -16.80 -10.36 -35.37
CA GLU A 351 -18.12 -10.64 -34.82
C GLU A 351 -19.15 -10.89 -35.93
N GLN A 352 -19.19 -10.04 -36.96
CA GLN A 352 -20.07 -10.23 -38.11
C GLN A 352 -19.79 -11.55 -38.85
N HIS A 353 -18.52 -11.92 -39.00
CA HIS A 353 -18.13 -13.19 -39.63
C HIS A 353 -18.63 -14.39 -38.83
N VAL A 354 -18.45 -14.37 -37.50
CA VAL A 354 -18.93 -15.44 -36.60
C VAL A 354 -20.47 -15.50 -36.59
N VAL A 355 -21.16 -14.36 -36.63
CA VAL A 355 -22.63 -14.31 -36.75
C VAL A 355 -23.10 -14.90 -38.06
N GLY A 356 -22.37 -14.66 -39.16
CA GLY A 356 -22.66 -15.25 -40.47
C GLY A 356 -22.54 -16.78 -40.50
N ILE A 357 -21.64 -17.35 -39.71
CA ILE A 357 -21.46 -18.81 -39.60
C ILE A 357 -22.44 -19.43 -38.59
N ALA A 358 -22.65 -18.79 -37.44
CA ALA A 358 -23.55 -19.26 -36.38
C ALA A 358 -24.55 -18.17 -35.94
N PRO A 359 -25.76 -18.15 -36.54
CA PRO A 359 -26.79 -17.19 -36.18
C PRO A 359 -27.20 -17.28 -34.70
N ALA A 360 -27.21 -18.50 -34.14
CA ALA A 360 -27.56 -18.75 -32.75
C ALA A 360 -26.47 -18.29 -31.77
N LYS A 361 -26.81 -17.34 -30.89
CA LYS A 361 -25.88 -16.72 -29.91
C LYS A 361 -25.11 -17.75 -29.06
N LYS A 362 -25.72 -18.88 -28.72
CA LYS A 362 -25.10 -19.95 -27.91
C LYS A 362 -23.97 -20.69 -28.64
N GLN A 363 -23.94 -20.67 -29.97
CA GLN A 363 -22.96 -21.40 -30.80
C GLN A 363 -21.79 -20.53 -31.25
N ARG A 364 -21.94 -19.20 -31.21
CA ARG A 364 -20.93 -18.23 -31.70
C ARG A 364 -19.56 -18.40 -31.04
N ARG A 365 -19.52 -18.64 -29.72
CA ARG A 365 -18.26 -18.86 -28.99
C ARG A 365 -17.51 -20.10 -29.51
N ALA A 366 -18.22 -21.21 -29.68
CA ALA A 366 -17.62 -22.45 -30.16
C ALA A 366 -17.10 -22.29 -31.60
N VAL A 367 -17.84 -21.59 -32.45
CA VAL A 367 -17.41 -21.28 -33.82
C VAL A 367 -16.17 -20.38 -33.84
N PHE A 368 -16.15 -19.32 -33.03
CA PHE A 368 -14.99 -18.44 -32.93
C PHE A 368 -13.73 -19.19 -32.49
N MET A 369 -13.84 -20.07 -31.48
CA MET A 369 -12.73 -20.91 -31.03
C MET A 369 -12.26 -21.85 -32.15
N ALA A 370 -13.18 -22.56 -32.82
CA ALA A 370 -12.82 -23.47 -33.91
C ALA A 370 -12.14 -22.76 -35.09
N VAL A 371 -12.51 -21.51 -35.39
CA VAL A 371 -11.84 -20.70 -36.43
C VAL A 371 -10.42 -20.35 -36.03
N ILE A 372 -10.20 -19.98 -34.77
CA ILE A 372 -8.86 -19.68 -34.24
C ILE A 372 -8.01 -20.94 -34.20
N ASP A 373 -8.54 -22.05 -33.68
CA ASP A 373 -7.82 -23.33 -33.58
C ASP A 373 -7.37 -23.79 -34.96
N LYS A 374 -8.28 -23.73 -35.95
CA LYS A 374 -7.95 -24.03 -37.35
C LYS A 374 -6.86 -23.11 -37.90
N TRP A 375 -6.93 -21.81 -37.61
CA TRP A 375 -5.89 -20.86 -38.05
C TRP A 375 -4.53 -21.14 -37.41
N MET A 376 -4.51 -21.48 -36.11
CA MET A 376 -3.30 -21.86 -35.38
C MET A 376 -2.69 -23.14 -35.95
N ASP A 377 -3.51 -24.14 -36.27
CA ASP A 377 -3.06 -25.41 -36.85
C ASP A 377 -2.53 -25.25 -38.30
N GLU A 378 -3.11 -24.33 -39.07
CA GLU A 378 -2.72 -24.06 -40.46
C GLU A 378 -1.53 -23.09 -40.60
N THR A 379 -1.13 -22.41 -39.52
CA THR A 379 -0.03 -21.44 -39.54
C THR A 379 1.27 -22.09 -39.05
N PRO A 380 2.22 -22.44 -39.94
CA PRO A 380 3.52 -22.96 -39.50
C PRO A 380 4.28 -21.90 -38.72
N ASP A 381 4.98 -22.34 -37.66
CA ASP A 381 5.83 -21.51 -36.80
C ASP A 381 6.94 -20.83 -37.61
N ARG A 382 6.65 -19.62 -38.11
CA ARG A 382 7.62 -18.76 -38.76
C ARG A 382 8.34 -17.97 -37.68
N SER A 383 9.26 -18.62 -36.99
CA SER A 383 10.37 -17.93 -36.34
C SER A 383 11.02 -16.99 -37.36
N PRO A 384 11.18 -15.69 -37.07
CA PRO A 384 11.80 -14.77 -38.03
C PRO A 384 13.25 -15.20 -38.27
N GLN A 385 13.52 -15.69 -39.49
CA GLN A 385 14.88 -15.86 -39.98
C GLN A 385 15.60 -14.52 -39.84
N GLN A 386 16.72 -14.53 -39.13
CA GLN A 386 17.70 -13.46 -39.11
C GLN A 386 18.05 -13.12 -40.56
N SER A 387 17.61 -11.95 -41.04
CA SER A 387 18.10 -11.44 -42.32
C SER A 387 19.55 -11.03 -42.12
N GLU A 388 20.45 -11.85 -42.64
CA GLU A 388 21.83 -11.49 -42.92
C GLU A 388 21.86 -10.10 -43.60
N ARG A 389 22.57 -9.16 -42.97
CA ARG A 389 22.97 -7.92 -43.65
C ARG A 389 24.07 -8.29 -44.64
N PRO A 390 23.96 -7.94 -45.93
CA PRO A 390 25.12 -8.00 -46.82
C PRO A 390 26.05 -6.83 -46.53
N ASP A 391 27.35 -7.12 -46.70
CA ASP A 391 28.53 -6.29 -46.42
C ASP A 391 28.52 -4.86 -46.99
#